data_AF-A0A2M8C2K1-F1
#
_entry.id   AF-A0A2M8C2K1-F1
#
_cell.length_a   1.000
_cell.length_b   1.000
_cell.length_c   1.000
_cell.angle_alpha   90.00
_cell.angle_beta   90.00
_cell.angle_gamma   90.00
#
_symmetry.space_group_name_H-M   'P 1'
#
loop_
_entity.id
_entity.type
_entity.pdbx_description
1 polymer ?
#
loop_
_entity_poly.entity_id
_entity_poly.type
_entity_poly.pdbx_seq_one_letter_code
_entity_poly.pdbx_strand_id
1 'polypeptide(L)'
;KTTVALTILGENLGLLKGNVLMGTEYTSSAGEISPKLKRRLRRMEWAKWIENGEPRFKLLPVEHDYEDYIIPDYLTVIDWLTLPGEYYMIDSVMKTIKNSIGRGLGVVVVQKNKGAEFAEGGQRSERYADLVLKIDRFGKDESILTIGKVKAAKGKSPSGRTFAFTITDYGANLQYIREVVKCPKCWARGYIKNQGEPKRCPVCQGKKFINKTEKEQPVKED
;
A
#
# COMPACT_ATOMS: atom_id res chain seq x y z
N LYS A 1 1.71 0.30 5.08
CA LYS A 1 2.22 -0.53 3.96
C LYS A 1 1.95 -1.99 4.24
N THR A 2 2.69 -2.62 5.16
CA THR A 2 2.44 -3.98 5.64
C THR A 2 0.98 -4.31 5.94
N THR A 3 0.26 -3.47 6.70
CA THR A 3 -1.16 -3.72 6.99
C THR A 3 -2.00 -3.87 5.72
N VAL A 4 -1.74 -3.05 4.70
CA VAL A 4 -2.43 -3.15 3.40
C VAL A 4 -2.03 -4.43 2.67
N ALA A 5 -0.74 -4.78 2.66
CA ALA A 5 -0.25 -6.01 2.02
C ALA A 5 -0.86 -7.27 2.66
N LEU A 6 -0.89 -7.33 4.00
CA LEU A 6 -1.54 -8.41 4.74
C LEU A 6 -3.07 -8.41 4.57
N THR A 7 -3.70 -7.23 4.43
CA THR A 7 -5.13 -7.17 4.09
C THR A 7 -5.37 -7.79 2.72
N ILE A 8 -4.57 -7.46 1.70
CA ILE A 8 -4.69 -8.08 0.37
C ILE A 8 -4.50 -9.60 0.47
N LEU A 9 -3.50 -10.07 1.22
CA LEU A 9 -3.28 -11.50 1.44
C LEU A 9 -4.51 -12.16 2.08
N GLY A 10 -5.01 -11.60 3.18
CA GLY A 10 -6.14 -12.15 3.93
C GLY A 10 -7.42 -12.26 3.10
N GLU A 11 -7.72 -11.23 2.29
CA GLU A 11 -8.94 -11.15 1.46
C GLU A 11 -8.92 -12.19 0.33
N ASN A 12 -7.75 -12.72 -0.01
CA ASN A 12 -7.57 -13.64 -1.13
C ASN A 12 -7.27 -15.08 -0.68
N LEU A 13 -7.27 -15.37 0.61
CA LEU A 13 -7.02 -16.71 1.14
C LEU A 13 -8.07 -17.72 0.64
N GLY A 14 -7.68 -18.55 -0.32
CA GLY A 14 -8.53 -19.58 -0.93
C GLY A 14 -9.28 -19.13 -2.18
N LEU A 15 -9.07 -17.90 -2.65
CA LEU A 15 -9.62 -17.41 -3.92
C LEU A 15 -8.70 -17.73 -5.11
N LEU A 16 -7.42 -17.92 -4.85
CA LEU A 16 -6.38 -18.24 -5.84
C LEU A 16 -5.81 -19.63 -5.57
N LYS A 17 -5.05 -20.17 -6.53
CA LYS A 17 -4.48 -21.54 -6.45
C LYS A 17 -3.60 -21.75 -5.22
N GLY A 18 -3.00 -20.69 -4.70
CA GLY A 18 -2.27 -20.68 -3.44
C GLY A 18 -1.71 -19.30 -3.14
N ASN A 19 -1.06 -19.17 -1.99
CA ASN A 19 -0.56 -17.89 -1.48
C ASN A 19 0.87 -18.05 -0.96
N VAL A 20 1.72 -17.08 -1.26
CA VAL A 20 3.10 -16.96 -0.77
C VAL A 20 3.27 -15.59 -0.12
N LEU A 21 3.81 -15.58 1.10
CA LEU A 21 4.22 -14.38 1.82
C LEU A 21 5.75 -14.41 1.96
N MET A 22 6.43 -13.52 1.28
CA MET A 22 7.86 -13.28 1.41
C MET A 22 8.07 -12.09 2.34
N GLY A 23 8.68 -12.33 3.50
CA GLY A 23 8.95 -11.26 4.45
C GLY A 23 9.90 -11.72 5.55
N THR A 24 11.09 -11.15 5.57
CA THR A 24 12.16 -11.51 6.50
C THR A 24 11.82 -11.20 7.96
N GLU A 25 11.06 -10.13 8.20
CA GLU A 25 10.59 -9.78 9.54
C GLU A 25 9.52 -10.74 10.11
N TYR A 26 9.03 -11.66 9.27
CA TYR A 26 7.92 -12.56 9.61
C TYR A 26 8.35 -13.94 10.04
N THR A 27 9.61 -14.27 9.89
CA THR A 27 10.18 -15.53 10.35
C THR A 27 11.01 -15.29 11.60
N SER A 28 10.92 -16.20 12.57
CA SER A 28 11.94 -16.31 13.61
C SER A 28 13.23 -16.87 13.02
N SER A 29 14.33 -16.81 13.77
CA SER A 29 15.58 -17.50 13.42
C SER A 29 15.43 -19.01 13.25
N ALA A 30 14.34 -19.60 13.75
CA ALA A 30 13.99 -21.01 13.60
C ALA A 30 13.04 -21.28 12.41
N GLY A 31 12.73 -20.28 11.57
CA GLY A 31 11.86 -20.43 10.41
C GLY A 31 10.36 -20.43 10.72
N GLU A 32 9.96 -20.15 11.97
CA GLU A 32 8.56 -20.10 12.40
C GLU A 32 7.94 -18.70 12.21
N ILE A 33 6.60 -18.60 12.21
CA ILE A 33 5.91 -17.30 12.21
C ILE A 33 6.34 -16.47 13.42
N SER A 34 6.86 -15.27 13.18
CA SER A 34 7.34 -14.36 14.22
C SER A 34 6.19 -13.91 15.15
N PRO A 35 6.46 -13.63 16.44
CA PRO A 35 5.43 -13.16 17.37
C PRO A 35 4.72 -11.88 16.89
N LYS A 36 5.44 -11.02 16.17
CA LYS A 36 4.90 -9.79 15.55
C LYS A 36 3.85 -10.13 14.50
N LEU A 37 4.15 -11.06 13.59
CA LEU A 37 3.19 -11.49 12.57
C LEU A 37 2.00 -12.23 13.23
N LYS A 38 2.28 -13.21 14.09
CA LYS A 38 1.24 -13.97 14.83
C LYS A 38 0.23 -13.06 15.54
N ARG A 39 0.71 -11.98 16.17
CA ARG A 39 -0.14 -10.99 16.86
C ARG A 39 -1.08 -10.23 15.91
N ARG A 40 -0.62 -9.93 14.69
CA ARG A 40 -1.43 -9.26 13.66
C ARG A 40 -2.45 -10.21 13.03
N LEU A 41 -2.03 -11.42 12.64
CA LEU A 41 -2.93 -12.43 12.05
C LEU A 41 -4.10 -12.73 12.99
N ARG A 42 -3.84 -12.88 14.30
CA ARG A 42 -4.89 -13.08 15.31
C ARG A 42 -5.91 -11.94 15.43
N ARG A 43 -5.58 -10.72 14.97
CA ARG A 43 -6.47 -9.53 15.01
C ARG A 43 -7.16 -9.27 13.69
N MET A 44 -6.72 -9.93 12.62
CA MET A 44 -7.38 -9.95 11.32
C MET A 44 -8.38 -11.11 11.32
N GLU A 45 -9.35 -11.05 12.23
CA GLU A 45 -10.30 -12.14 12.54
C GLU A 45 -11.19 -12.52 11.34
N TRP A 46 -11.38 -11.58 10.42
CA TRP A 46 -12.12 -11.78 9.18
C TRP A 46 -11.41 -12.71 8.19
N ALA A 47 -10.08 -12.87 8.31
CA ALA A 47 -9.29 -13.73 7.43
C ALA A 47 -9.05 -15.11 8.07
N LYS A 48 -9.39 -16.17 7.33
CA LYS A 48 -9.14 -17.55 7.75
C LYS A 48 -7.67 -17.91 7.52
N TRP A 49 -6.77 -17.53 8.41
CA TRP A 49 -5.31 -17.72 8.25
C TRP A 49 -4.81 -19.15 8.34
N ILE A 50 -5.50 -19.99 9.12
CA ILE A 50 -5.11 -21.36 9.46
C ILE A 50 -6.18 -22.33 8.95
N GLU A 51 -5.73 -23.45 8.40
CA GLU A 51 -6.56 -24.58 7.96
C GLU A 51 -5.88 -25.87 8.40
N ASN A 52 -6.58 -26.70 9.17
CA ASN A 52 -6.05 -27.97 9.71
C ASN A 52 -4.73 -27.81 10.50
N GLY A 53 -4.57 -26.71 11.22
CA GLY A 53 -3.37 -26.41 12.01
C GLY A 53 -2.25 -25.72 11.23
N GLU A 54 -2.36 -25.64 9.89
CA GLU A 54 -1.33 -25.07 9.03
C GLU A 54 -1.73 -23.71 8.44
N PRO A 55 -0.78 -22.79 8.20
CA PRO A 55 -1.05 -21.56 7.47
C PRO A 55 -1.58 -21.80 6.06
N ARG A 56 -2.60 -21.04 5.64
CA ARG A 56 -3.13 -21.06 4.25
C ARG A 56 -2.25 -20.29 3.24
N PHE A 57 -1.01 -20.03 3.63
CA PHE A 57 0.01 -19.35 2.84
C PHE A 57 1.37 -19.95 3.17
N LYS A 58 2.26 -20.00 2.17
CA LYS A 58 3.66 -20.35 2.38
C LYS A 58 4.41 -19.11 2.87
N LEU A 59 5.04 -19.19 4.04
CA LEU A 59 5.89 -18.13 4.56
C LEU A 59 7.34 -18.38 4.13
N LEU A 60 8.02 -17.35 3.61
CA LEU A 60 9.39 -17.44 3.12
C LEU A 60 10.24 -16.23 3.57
N PRO A 61 11.41 -16.46 4.20
CA PRO A 61 12.34 -15.39 4.62
C PRO A 61 13.28 -14.95 3.49
N VAL A 62 12.72 -14.39 2.42
CA VAL A 62 13.48 -14.09 1.19
C VAL A 62 14.00 -12.66 1.18
N GLU A 63 15.29 -12.49 0.87
CA GLU A 63 15.99 -11.18 0.78
C GLU A 63 16.42 -10.80 -0.63
N HIS A 64 16.55 -11.78 -1.53
CA HIS A 64 17.04 -11.64 -2.90
C HIS A 64 16.47 -12.80 -3.75
N ASP A 65 16.70 -12.75 -5.07
CA ASP A 65 16.26 -13.78 -6.03
C ASP A 65 14.78 -14.15 -5.88
N TYR A 66 13.95 -13.13 -5.69
CA TYR A 66 12.52 -13.27 -5.41
C TYR A 66 11.78 -14.14 -6.44
N GLU A 67 12.22 -14.10 -7.69
CA GLU A 67 11.67 -14.87 -8.81
C GLU A 67 11.71 -16.38 -8.60
N ASP A 68 12.72 -16.92 -7.93
CA ASP A 68 12.90 -18.36 -7.70
C ASP A 68 11.85 -18.92 -6.75
N TYR A 69 11.26 -18.03 -5.95
CA TYR A 69 10.25 -18.36 -4.96
C TYR A 69 8.83 -18.07 -5.45
N ILE A 70 8.67 -17.49 -6.65
CA ILE A 70 7.36 -17.24 -7.24
C ILE A 70 6.81 -18.55 -7.80
N ILE A 71 5.63 -18.93 -7.32
CA ILE A 71 4.85 -20.02 -7.89
C ILE A 71 3.88 -19.40 -8.91
N PRO A 72 3.92 -19.80 -10.19
CA PRO A 72 3.00 -19.26 -11.20
C PRO A 72 1.53 -19.44 -10.79
N ASP A 73 0.70 -18.45 -11.13
CA ASP A 73 -0.74 -18.39 -10.84
C ASP A 73 -1.12 -18.26 -9.35
N TYR A 74 -0.16 -18.08 -8.44
CA TYR A 74 -0.42 -17.85 -7.02
C TYR A 74 -0.56 -16.35 -6.72
N LEU A 75 -1.08 -16.03 -5.54
CA LEU A 75 -0.84 -14.73 -4.92
C LEU A 75 0.53 -14.73 -4.25
N THR A 76 1.41 -13.83 -4.68
CA THR A 76 2.70 -13.60 -4.03
C THR A 76 2.73 -12.20 -3.44
N VAL A 77 2.95 -12.11 -2.13
CA VAL A 77 3.17 -10.85 -1.41
C VAL A 77 4.63 -10.76 -0.97
N ILE A 78 5.32 -9.71 -1.41
CA ILE A 78 6.70 -9.39 -1.02
C ILE A 78 6.68 -8.15 -0.12
N ASP A 79 6.94 -8.34 1.18
CA ASP A 79 6.94 -7.27 2.20
C ASP A 79 8.23 -7.30 3.04
N TRP A 80 9.26 -6.53 2.71
CA TRP A 80 9.39 -5.60 1.56
C TRP A 80 10.46 -6.06 0.57
N LEU A 81 10.37 -5.54 -0.66
CA LEU A 81 11.43 -5.70 -1.65
C LEU A 81 12.67 -4.94 -1.18
N THR A 82 13.77 -5.65 -0.98
CA THR A 82 15.07 -5.09 -0.61
C THR A 82 16.00 -5.15 -1.81
N LEU A 83 16.72 -4.06 -2.06
CA LEU A 83 17.76 -3.99 -3.09
C LEU A 83 19.05 -3.54 -2.41
N PRO A 84 19.98 -4.45 -2.07
CA PRO A 84 21.21 -4.10 -1.39
C PRO A 84 22.15 -3.31 -2.32
N GLY A 85 22.07 -1.98 -2.29
CA GLY A 85 22.95 -1.08 -3.06
C GLY A 85 22.68 -0.99 -4.57
N GLU A 86 21.81 -1.85 -5.10
CA GLU A 86 21.52 -1.99 -6.53
C GLU A 86 20.16 -1.40 -6.92
N TYR A 87 19.83 -0.20 -6.43
CA TYR A 87 18.53 0.45 -6.70
C TYR A 87 18.22 0.62 -8.20
N TYR A 88 19.25 0.65 -9.05
CA TYR A 88 19.07 0.70 -10.51
C TYR A 88 18.52 -0.61 -11.10
N MET A 89 18.64 -1.74 -10.40
CA MET A 89 18.12 -3.05 -10.79
C MET A 89 16.64 -3.26 -10.45
N ILE A 90 15.97 -2.31 -9.80
CA ILE A 90 14.54 -2.50 -9.49
C ILE A 90 13.71 -2.81 -10.73
N ASP A 91 14.10 -2.26 -11.89
CA ASP A 91 13.41 -2.49 -13.16
C ASP A 91 13.52 -3.94 -13.62
N SER A 92 14.70 -4.54 -13.56
CA SER A 92 14.90 -5.93 -13.93
C SER A 92 14.17 -6.85 -12.96
N VAL A 93 14.32 -6.62 -11.66
CA VAL A 93 13.65 -7.41 -10.61
C VAL A 93 12.12 -7.34 -10.76
N MET A 94 11.54 -6.15 -10.91
CA MET A 94 10.09 -6.00 -11.10
C MET A 94 9.60 -6.64 -12.41
N LYS A 95 10.41 -6.60 -13.48
CA LYS A 95 10.10 -7.27 -14.75
C LYS A 95 10.12 -8.79 -14.58
N THR A 96 11.14 -9.34 -13.93
CA THR A 96 11.27 -10.79 -13.70
C THR A 96 10.12 -11.28 -12.81
N ILE A 97 9.85 -10.61 -11.68
CA ILE A 97 8.69 -10.90 -10.82
C ILE A 97 7.40 -10.94 -11.65
N LYS A 98 7.16 -9.90 -12.45
CA LYS A 98 5.96 -9.81 -13.29
C LYS A 98 5.84 -11.00 -14.25
N ASN A 99 6.93 -11.39 -14.89
CA ASN A 99 6.95 -12.49 -15.84
C ASN A 99 6.72 -13.84 -15.14
N SER A 100 7.24 -14.03 -13.92
CA SER A 100 7.12 -15.27 -13.15
C SER A 100 5.72 -15.49 -12.57
N ILE A 101 4.94 -14.43 -12.32
CA ILE A 101 3.59 -14.53 -11.71
C ILE A 101 2.57 -15.29 -12.60
N GLY A 102 2.73 -15.27 -13.93
CA GLY A 102 1.75 -15.87 -14.84
C GLY A 102 0.38 -15.19 -14.76
N ARG A 103 -0.70 -15.94 -14.50
CA ARG A 103 -2.06 -15.41 -14.32
C ARG A 103 -2.39 -15.06 -12.86
N GLY A 104 -1.40 -15.16 -11.98
CA GLY A 104 -1.53 -14.89 -10.55
C GLY A 104 -1.56 -13.41 -10.21
N LEU A 105 -1.33 -13.10 -8.95
CA LEU A 105 -1.26 -11.72 -8.45
C LEU A 105 0.05 -11.49 -7.68
N GLY A 106 0.81 -10.48 -8.07
CA GLY A 106 1.98 -10.01 -7.33
C GLY A 106 1.69 -8.72 -6.58
N VAL A 107 1.97 -8.72 -5.28
CA VAL A 107 1.95 -7.51 -4.43
C VAL A 107 3.35 -7.26 -3.94
N VAL A 108 3.97 -6.18 -4.41
CA VAL A 108 5.34 -5.82 -4.03
C VAL A 108 5.31 -4.54 -3.19
N VAL A 109 5.79 -4.62 -1.96
CA VAL A 109 5.94 -3.46 -1.09
C VAL A 109 7.35 -2.89 -1.28
N VAL A 110 7.42 -1.66 -1.75
CA VAL A 110 8.69 -0.93 -1.92
C VAL A 110 8.74 0.23 -0.93
N GLN A 111 9.90 0.43 -0.30
CA GLN A 111 10.12 1.59 0.56
C GLN A 111 10.33 2.86 -0.28
N LYS A 112 10.13 4.01 0.35
CA LYS A 112 10.42 5.30 -0.26
C LYS A 112 11.13 6.19 0.74
N ASN A 113 12.08 6.98 0.25
CA ASN A 113 12.69 8.03 1.05
C ASN A 113 11.62 9.02 1.50
N LYS A 114 11.77 9.55 2.72
CA LYS A 114 10.81 10.49 3.31
C LYS A 114 10.67 11.73 2.41
N GLY A 115 9.44 12.04 2.00
CA GLY A 115 9.15 13.18 1.13
C GLY A 115 9.33 12.91 -0.37
N ALA A 116 9.77 11.71 -0.76
CA ALA A 116 9.87 11.34 -2.16
C ALA A 116 8.48 11.06 -2.78
N GLU A 117 8.31 11.50 -4.02
CA GLU A 117 7.12 11.23 -4.86
C GLU A 117 7.08 9.80 -5.37
N PHE A 118 8.25 9.20 -5.57
CA PHE A 118 8.43 7.84 -6.09
C PHE A 118 9.02 6.93 -5.01
N ALA A 119 8.76 5.63 -5.15
CA ALA A 119 9.44 4.61 -4.37
C ALA A 119 10.93 4.56 -4.73
N GLU A 120 11.73 3.82 -3.96
CA GLU A 120 13.11 3.51 -4.33
C GLU A 120 13.16 2.98 -5.78
N GLY A 121 14.14 3.48 -6.55
CA GLY A 121 14.24 3.26 -8.00
C GLY A 121 13.34 4.14 -8.88
N GLY A 122 12.49 5.02 -8.35
CA GLY A 122 11.85 6.10 -9.10
C GLY A 122 10.67 5.67 -10.00
N GLN A 123 10.45 6.37 -11.11
CA GLN A 123 9.39 6.04 -12.10
C GLN A 123 9.55 4.63 -12.72
N ARG A 124 10.77 4.08 -12.65
CA ARG A 124 11.14 2.78 -13.22
C ARG A 124 10.33 1.64 -12.59
N SER A 125 10.27 1.57 -11.26
CA SER A 125 9.45 0.55 -10.56
C SER A 125 7.95 0.62 -10.91
N GLU A 126 7.41 1.81 -11.17
CA GLU A 126 6.03 2.01 -11.61
C GLU A 126 5.78 1.57 -13.06
N ARG A 127 6.83 1.38 -13.88
CA ARG A 127 6.71 0.99 -15.29
C ARG A 127 6.09 -0.38 -15.44
N TYR A 128 6.52 -1.36 -14.65
CA TYR A 128 6.07 -2.75 -14.76
C TYR A 128 4.78 -3.04 -14.01
N ALA A 129 4.54 -2.35 -12.89
CA ALA A 129 3.32 -2.46 -12.10
C ALA A 129 2.05 -2.16 -12.92
N ASP A 130 1.02 -2.98 -12.74
CA ASP A 130 -0.31 -2.78 -13.33
C ASP A 130 -1.19 -1.87 -12.47
N LEU A 131 -0.95 -1.88 -11.16
CA LEU A 131 -1.56 -1.01 -10.15
C LEU A 131 -0.46 -0.43 -9.25
N VAL A 132 -0.49 0.88 -9.00
CA VAL A 132 0.41 1.55 -8.04
C VAL A 132 -0.41 2.21 -6.95
N LEU A 133 -0.16 1.84 -5.69
CA LEU A 133 -0.77 2.43 -4.51
C LEU A 133 0.30 3.19 -3.72
N LYS A 134 0.17 4.51 -3.64
CA LYS A 134 1.09 5.37 -2.89
C LYS A 134 0.52 5.62 -1.50
N ILE A 135 1.26 5.27 -0.44
CA ILE A 135 0.81 5.44 0.94
C ILE A 135 1.69 6.47 1.65
N ASP A 136 1.06 7.46 2.26
CA ASP A 136 1.68 8.57 2.97
C ASP A 136 1.02 8.82 4.32
N ARG A 137 1.70 9.57 5.19
CA ARG A 137 1.10 10.03 6.46
C ARG A 137 0.06 11.11 6.18
N PHE A 138 -1.06 11.06 6.89
CA PHE A 138 -2.12 12.06 6.82
C PHE A 138 -2.51 12.56 8.21
N GLY A 139 -2.10 13.78 8.53
CA GLY A 139 -2.27 14.28 9.89
C GLY A 139 -1.51 13.45 10.93
N LYS A 140 -2.03 13.41 12.16
CA LYS A 140 -1.36 12.76 13.29
C LYS A 140 -1.58 11.25 13.28
N ASP A 141 -2.84 10.83 13.07
CA ASP A 141 -3.33 9.48 13.37
C ASP A 141 -3.83 8.72 12.13
N GLU A 142 -3.82 9.35 10.95
CA GLU A 142 -4.32 8.74 9.71
C GLU A 142 -3.20 8.53 8.68
N SER A 143 -3.51 7.70 7.69
CA SER A 143 -2.74 7.51 6.47
C SER A 143 -3.58 7.92 5.28
N ILE A 144 -2.91 8.27 4.17
CA ILE A 144 -3.55 8.59 2.90
C ILE A 144 -2.97 7.66 1.83
N LEU A 145 -3.86 7.03 1.06
CA LEU A 145 -3.53 6.18 -0.07
C LEU A 145 -3.99 6.86 -1.35
N THR A 146 -3.09 7.03 -2.30
CA THR A 146 -3.41 7.54 -3.64
C THR A 146 -3.20 6.43 -4.66
N ILE A 147 -4.20 6.23 -5.52
CA ILE A 147 -4.08 5.34 -6.68
C ILE A 147 -3.21 6.07 -7.71
N GLY A 148 -1.92 5.73 -7.79
CA GLY A 148 -0.98 6.38 -8.68
C GLY A 148 -1.24 6.03 -10.15
N LYS A 149 -1.39 4.74 -10.44
CA LYS A 149 -1.50 4.21 -11.81
C LYS A 149 -2.39 2.97 -11.85
N VAL A 150 -3.17 2.84 -12.92
CA VAL A 150 -3.89 1.62 -13.30
C VAL A 150 -3.76 1.44 -14.81
N LYS A 151 -3.18 0.33 -15.27
CA LYS A 151 -2.94 0.11 -16.72
C LYS A 151 -4.17 -0.37 -17.49
N ALA A 152 -5.01 -1.19 -16.89
CA ALA A 152 -6.14 -1.84 -17.55
C ALA A 152 -7.49 -1.46 -16.91
N ALA A 153 -7.68 -0.17 -16.62
CA ALA A 153 -8.95 0.30 -16.07
C ALA A 153 -10.07 0.18 -17.12
N LYS A 154 -11.17 -0.46 -16.76
CA LYS A 154 -12.40 -0.43 -17.56
C LYS A 154 -13.21 0.81 -17.18
N GLY A 155 -13.46 1.70 -18.13
CA GLY A 155 -14.21 2.95 -17.91
C GLY A 155 -13.37 4.11 -17.37
N LYS A 156 -13.94 4.93 -16.48
CA LYS A 156 -13.23 6.08 -15.90
C LYS A 156 -12.07 5.60 -15.05
N SER A 157 -10.85 6.02 -15.41
CA SER A 157 -9.65 5.64 -14.66
C SER A 157 -9.78 6.06 -13.19
N PRO A 158 -9.53 5.14 -12.23
CA PRO A 158 -9.50 5.48 -10.82
C PRO A 158 -8.16 6.12 -10.41
N SER A 159 -7.19 6.24 -11.33
CA SER A 159 -5.92 6.92 -11.07
C SER A 159 -6.15 8.36 -10.60
N GLY A 160 -5.36 8.79 -9.62
CA GLY A 160 -5.47 10.08 -8.94
C GLY A 160 -6.52 10.11 -7.81
N ARG A 161 -7.37 9.10 -7.65
CA ARG A 161 -8.26 9.01 -6.48
C ARG A 161 -7.44 8.78 -5.22
N THR A 162 -7.88 9.42 -4.14
CA THR A 162 -7.16 9.43 -2.87
C THR A 162 -8.12 9.09 -1.74
N PHE A 163 -7.65 8.26 -0.81
CA PHE A 163 -8.44 7.76 0.31
C PHE A 163 -7.68 7.96 1.62
N ALA A 164 -8.31 8.55 2.61
CA ALA A 164 -7.80 8.60 3.97
C ALA A 164 -8.33 7.40 4.77
N PHE A 165 -7.52 6.86 5.66
CA PHE A 165 -7.87 5.72 6.52
C PHE A 165 -7.01 5.71 7.79
N THR A 166 -7.49 5.03 8.82
CA THR A 166 -6.79 4.81 10.08
C THR A 166 -6.30 3.37 10.15
N ILE A 167 -5.12 3.17 10.75
CA ILE A 167 -4.60 1.85 11.06
C ILE A 167 -4.84 1.58 12.55
N THR A 168 -5.61 0.53 12.88
CA THR A 168 -5.96 0.17 14.25
C THR A 168 -5.39 -1.19 14.65
N ASP A 169 -5.64 -1.61 15.89
CA ASP A 169 -5.37 -2.96 16.38
C ASP A 169 -3.93 -3.43 16.16
N TYR A 170 -2.98 -2.59 16.58
CA TYR A 170 -1.54 -2.87 16.46
C TYR A 170 -1.06 -3.08 15.01
N GLY A 171 -1.68 -2.38 14.06
CA GLY A 171 -1.32 -2.48 12.65
C GLY A 171 -2.03 -3.60 11.92
N ALA A 172 -3.15 -4.10 12.45
CA ALA A 172 -3.87 -5.23 11.87
C ALA A 172 -5.02 -4.80 10.96
N ASN A 173 -5.72 -3.71 11.29
CA ASN A 173 -6.95 -3.34 10.60
C ASN A 173 -6.88 -1.96 9.96
N LEU A 174 -7.59 -1.80 8.85
CA LEU A 174 -7.83 -0.52 8.18
C LEU A 174 -9.26 -0.09 8.51
N GLN A 175 -9.43 1.09 9.08
CA GLN A 175 -10.73 1.64 9.47
C GLN A 175 -10.95 3.05 8.93
N TYR A 176 -12.20 3.51 8.93
CA TYR A 176 -12.60 4.87 8.54
C TYR A 176 -12.12 5.28 7.13
N ILE A 177 -12.15 4.32 6.20
CA ILE A 177 -11.74 4.52 4.81
C ILE A 177 -12.72 5.47 4.14
N ARG A 178 -12.23 6.59 3.61
CA ARG A 178 -13.04 7.59 2.91
C ARG A 178 -12.29 8.25 1.78
N GLU A 179 -12.99 8.56 0.70
CA GLU A 179 -12.41 9.31 -0.41
C GLU A 179 -12.21 10.78 -0.02
N VAL A 180 -10.98 11.27 -0.24
CA VAL A 180 -10.60 12.67 0.01
C VAL A 180 -10.12 13.31 -1.28
N VAL A 181 -10.34 14.61 -1.39
CA VAL A 181 -9.99 15.40 -2.57
C VAL A 181 -9.10 16.57 -2.18
N LYS A 182 -8.29 17.06 -3.12
CA LYS A 182 -7.47 18.26 -2.89
C LYS A 182 -8.38 19.40 -2.47
N CYS A 183 -7.99 20.11 -1.41
CA CYS A 183 -8.74 21.27 -0.93
C CYS A 183 -8.90 22.29 -2.07
N PRO A 184 -10.13 22.69 -2.44
CA PRO A 184 -10.35 23.61 -3.56
C PRO A 184 -9.80 25.02 -3.29
N LYS A 185 -9.69 25.40 -2.01
CA LYS A 185 -9.22 26.74 -1.62
C LYS A 185 -7.70 26.89 -1.65
N CYS A 186 -6.96 25.86 -1.23
CA CYS A 186 -5.48 25.93 -1.17
C CYS A 186 -4.77 25.01 -2.16
N TRP A 187 -5.49 24.20 -2.94
CA TRP A 187 -4.95 23.26 -3.91
C TRP A 187 -3.85 22.35 -3.32
N ALA A 188 -4.14 21.80 -2.14
CA ALA A 188 -3.23 20.95 -1.36
C ALA A 188 -1.94 21.63 -0.84
N ARG A 189 -1.86 22.96 -0.82
CA ARG A 189 -0.76 23.70 -0.15
C ARG A 189 -0.88 23.64 1.37
N GLY A 190 -2.10 23.66 1.91
CA GLY A 190 -2.37 23.72 3.36
C GLY A 190 -2.40 25.14 3.92
N TYR A 191 -2.01 26.14 3.14
CA TYR A 191 -2.02 27.56 3.49
C TYR A 191 -2.51 28.39 2.30
N ILE A 192 -2.88 29.65 2.57
CA ILE A 192 -3.25 30.64 1.55
C ILE A 192 -2.30 31.82 1.69
N LYS A 193 -1.84 32.36 0.55
CA LYS A 193 -1.05 33.59 0.49
C LYS A 193 -1.98 34.74 0.15
N ASN A 194 -2.30 35.58 1.13
CA ASN A 194 -2.95 36.88 0.90
C ASN A 194 -1.97 37.94 1.38
N GLN A 195 -1.25 38.59 0.44
CA GLN A 195 -0.36 39.74 0.63
C GLN A 195 0.22 39.87 2.06
N GLY A 196 0.99 38.87 2.49
CA GLY A 196 1.48 38.73 3.88
C GLY A 196 1.93 37.30 4.18
N GLU A 197 2.16 37.01 5.47
CA GLU A 197 2.61 35.70 5.93
C GLU A 197 1.63 34.57 5.57
N PRO A 198 2.12 33.36 5.22
CA PRO A 198 1.26 32.22 4.90
C PRO A 198 0.35 31.83 6.07
N LYS A 199 -0.96 32.08 5.93
CA LYS A 199 -1.95 31.66 6.93
C LYS A 199 -2.47 30.26 6.63
N ARG A 200 -2.70 29.47 7.68
CA ARG A 200 -3.31 28.13 7.60
C ARG A 200 -4.62 28.22 6.81
N CYS A 201 -4.82 27.31 5.85
CA CYS A 201 -6.03 27.34 5.02
C CYS A 201 -7.27 27.12 5.91
N PRO A 202 -8.29 28.00 5.88
CA PRO A 202 -9.45 27.89 6.75
C PRO A 202 -10.35 26.70 6.40
N VAL A 203 -10.34 26.24 5.14
CA VAL A 203 -11.18 25.12 4.68
C VAL A 203 -10.60 23.78 5.12
N CYS A 204 -9.37 23.46 4.73
CA CYS A 204 -8.78 22.17 5.09
C CYS A 204 -8.03 22.22 6.43
N GLN A 205 -7.93 23.38 7.07
CA GLN A 205 -7.17 23.58 8.30
C GLN A 205 -5.76 22.99 8.19
N GLY A 206 -5.02 23.28 7.12
CA GLY A 206 -3.67 22.74 6.91
C GLY A 206 -3.56 21.26 6.52
N LYS A 207 -4.66 20.48 6.51
CA LYS A 207 -4.65 19.06 6.12
C LYS A 207 -4.44 18.81 4.63
N LYS A 208 -4.51 19.85 3.79
CA LYS A 208 -4.33 19.82 2.31
C LYS A 208 -5.44 19.12 1.53
N PHE A 209 -6.12 18.14 2.12
CA PHE A 209 -7.26 17.42 1.58
C PHE A 209 -8.51 17.62 2.44
N ILE A 210 -9.69 17.47 1.84
CA ILE A 210 -11.01 17.48 2.50
C ILE A 210 -11.79 16.22 2.11
N ASN A 211 -12.83 15.86 2.86
CA ASN A 211 -13.68 14.74 2.48
C ASN A 211 -14.38 15.06 1.16
N LYS A 212 -14.51 14.07 0.26
CA LYS A 212 -15.17 14.31 -1.03
C LYS A 212 -16.61 14.78 -0.89
N THR A 213 -17.33 14.25 0.10
CA THR A 213 -18.70 14.66 0.45
C THR A 213 -18.80 16.13 0.85
N GLU A 214 -17.75 16.72 1.46
CA GLU A 214 -17.70 18.14 1.82
C GLU A 214 -17.51 19.05 0.60
N LYS A 215 -16.94 18.54 -0.50
CA LYS A 215 -16.77 19.31 -1.74
C LYS A 215 -18.10 19.53 -2.48
N GLU A 216 -19.06 18.64 -2.27
CA GLU A 216 -20.37 18.68 -2.95
C GLU A 216 -21.36 19.62 -2.26
N GLN A 217 -21.03 20.13 -1.07
CA GLN A 217 -21.81 21.17 -0.42
C GLN A 217 -21.38 22.54 -0.99
N PRO A 218 -22.31 23.37 -1.50
CA PRO A 218 -21.97 24.72 -1.93
C PRO A 218 -21.40 25.46 -0.72
N VAL A 219 -20.22 26.05 -0.90
CA VAL A 219 -19.64 26.95 0.09
C VAL A 219 -20.63 28.11 0.22
N LYS A 220 -21.34 28.19 1.34
CA LYS A 220 -22.10 29.39 1.67
C LYS A 220 -21.08 30.51 1.84
N GLU A 221 -21.14 31.48 0.94
CA GLU A 221 -20.47 32.76 1.12
C GLU A 221 -21.32 33.55 2.13
N ASP A 222 -20.76 33.76 3.32
CA ASP A 222 -21.24 34.75 4.30
C ASP A 222 -20.62 36.11 3.96
#